data_AF-A0A9Q9C513-F1
#
_entry.id   AF-A0A9Q9C513-F1
#
_cell.length_a   1.000
_cell.length_b   1.000
_cell.length_c   1.000
_cell.angle_alpha   90.00
_cell.angle_beta   90.00
_cell.angle_gamma   90.00
#
_symmetry.space_group_name_H-M   'P 1'
#
loop_
_entity.id
_entity.type
_entity.pdbx_description
1 polymer ?
#
loop_
_entity_poly.entity_id
_entity_poly.type
_entity_poly.pdbx_seq_one_letter_code
_entity_poly.pdbx_strand_id
1 'polypeptide(L)'
;MKSSCLFHSVMFIVGMGITSIEALDSEKQRPVGISSDIHSSGPVMNTVPEAVRGPGVVAMLEENCNHSRELESKLKELGVPYKPLYAEDNLDVYNFMSTQGGAPLLYKDGKKVMDIEKFLKRYRANNSNK
;
A
#
# COMPACT_ATOMS: atom_id res chain seq x y z
N MET A 1 56.32 -28.71 -32.20
CA MET A 1 55.25 -29.63 -32.67
C MET A 1 53.97 -28.79 -32.67
N LYS A 2 53.60 -28.07 -33.74
CA LYS A 2 52.95 -28.48 -35.00
C LYS A 2 51.75 -29.43 -34.82
N SER A 3 50.62 -28.97 -35.35
CA SER A 3 49.39 -29.70 -35.73
C SER A 3 48.38 -29.94 -34.59
N SER A 4 47.06 -29.72 -34.74
CA SER A 4 46.25 -29.73 -35.97
C SER A 4 45.02 -28.82 -35.88
N CYS A 5 44.70 -28.18 -37.00
CA CYS A 5 43.46 -27.49 -37.31
C CYS A 5 42.31 -28.46 -37.70
N LEU A 6 41.12 -27.86 -37.86
CA LEU A 6 39.93 -28.28 -38.64
C LEU A 6 38.91 -29.11 -37.82
N PHE A 7 37.61 -28.84 -37.80
CA PHE A 7 36.66 -28.41 -38.84
C PHE A 7 35.51 -27.55 -38.21
N HIS A 8 35.03 -26.47 -38.85
CA HIS A 8 33.75 -26.36 -39.63
C HIS A 8 32.55 -27.09 -38.99
N SER A 9 31.29 -26.66 -38.93
CA SER A 9 30.48 -25.53 -39.41
C SER A 9 29.06 -25.77 -38.82
N VAL A 10 28.34 -24.77 -38.27
CA VAL A 10 27.14 -24.11 -38.84
C VAL A 10 25.75 -24.68 -38.42
N MET A 11 24.88 -23.72 -38.00
CA MET A 11 23.39 -23.65 -37.96
C MET A 11 22.57 -24.50 -36.96
N PHE A 12 21.88 -23.86 -36.01
CA PHE A 12 20.52 -23.25 -36.04
C PHE A 12 19.38 -24.28 -36.00
N ILE A 13 18.70 -24.35 -34.85
CA ILE A 13 17.27 -24.67 -34.79
C ILE A 13 16.59 -23.62 -33.93
N VAL A 14 15.84 -22.77 -34.62
CA VAL A 14 14.78 -21.91 -34.06
C VAL A 14 13.70 -22.83 -33.51
N GLY A 15 13.52 -22.82 -32.19
CA GLY A 15 12.34 -23.39 -31.54
C GLY A 15 11.33 -22.27 -31.27
N MET A 16 10.46 -21.98 -32.24
CA MET A 16 9.21 -21.27 -31.98
C MET A 16 8.29 -22.20 -31.19
N GLY A 17 8.15 -21.93 -29.89
CA GLY A 17 7.10 -22.50 -29.05
C GLY A 17 6.22 -21.36 -28.56
N ILE A 18 5.28 -20.91 -29.39
CA ILE A 18 4.16 -20.08 -28.95
C ILE A 18 3.16 -21.05 -28.33
N THR A 19 3.07 -21.05 -27.01
CA THR A 19 1.86 -21.50 -26.32
C THR A 19 1.21 -20.26 -25.74
N SER A 20 0.17 -19.79 -26.42
CA SER A 20 -0.77 -18.82 -25.87
C SER A 20 -1.33 -19.37 -24.56
N ILE A 21 -1.08 -18.65 -23.47
CA ILE A 21 -1.90 -18.73 -22.27
C ILE A 21 -2.49 -17.34 -22.11
N GLU A 22 -3.68 -17.15 -22.67
CA GLU A 22 -4.57 -16.11 -22.22
C GLU A 22 -4.96 -16.44 -20.77
N ALA A 23 -4.65 -15.55 -19.82
CA ALA A 23 -5.59 -15.09 -18.80
C ALA A 23 -4.90 -14.22 -17.74
N LEU A 24 -5.48 -13.02 -17.60
CA LEU A 24 -5.54 -12.17 -16.41
C LEU A 24 -4.32 -11.30 -16.07
N ASP A 25 -4.30 -10.16 -16.75
CA ASP A 25 -4.19 -8.82 -16.16
C ASP A 25 -3.70 -8.78 -14.70
N SER A 26 -2.40 -8.51 -14.54
CA SER A 26 -1.81 -8.05 -13.29
C SER A 26 -1.13 -6.70 -13.55
N GLU A 27 -1.89 -5.72 -14.03
CA GLU A 27 -1.55 -4.33 -13.79
C GLU A 27 -1.63 -4.03 -12.28
N LYS A 28 -0.47 -4.10 -11.59
CA LYS A 28 0.00 -3.17 -10.52
C LYS A 28 1.13 -3.80 -9.71
N GLN A 29 2.27 -4.05 -10.35
CA GLN A 29 3.55 -4.04 -9.66
C GLN A 29 4.06 -2.59 -9.59
N ARG A 30 4.08 -2.01 -8.38
CA ARG A 30 4.96 -0.89 -8.05
C ARG A 30 5.81 -1.28 -6.84
N PRO A 31 7.13 -1.47 -7.00
CA PRO A 31 8.03 -1.70 -5.88
C PRO A 31 8.70 -0.38 -5.48
N VAL A 32 8.54 0.10 -4.25
CA VAL A 32 9.56 0.95 -3.60
C VAL A 32 9.47 0.79 -2.08
N GLY A 33 10.46 0.12 -1.48
CA GLY A 33 10.58 -0.01 -0.03
C GLY A 33 11.41 -1.21 0.42
N ILE A 34 12.72 -1.17 0.13
CA ILE A 34 13.86 -1.94 0.66
C ILE A 34 13.52 -3.07 1.67
N SER A 35 13.80 -4.32 1.26
CA SER A 35 13.91 -5.49 2.13
C SER A 35 14.91 -5.24 3.27
N SER A 36 14.48 -5.55 4.48
CA SER A 36 15.36 -6.11 5.51
C SER A 36 14.57 -7.23 6.18
N ASP A 37 14.79 -8.43 5.67
CA ASP A 37 14.36 -9.68 6.27
C ASP A 37 15.01 -9.86 7.64
N ILE A 38 14.22 -9.71 8.70
CA ILE A 38 14.37 -10.52 9.91
C ILE A 38 12.97 -11.02 10.28
N HIS A 39 12.67 -12.23 9.81
CA HIS A 39 11.58 -13.04 10.34
C HIS A 39 11.86 -13.32 11.83
N SER A 40 11.01 -12.80 12.71
CA SER A 40 10.88 -13.26 14.09
C SER A 40 9.41 -13.53 14.40
N SER A 41 9.03 -14.79 14.19
CA SER A 41 8.19 -15.63 15.06
C SER A 41 7.05 -14.95 15.85
N GLY A 42 5.83 -15.01 15.31
CA GLY A 42 4.57 -14.92 16.05
C GLY A 42 3.42 -14.34 15.22
N PRO A 43 2.16 -14.79 15.40
CA PRO A 43 1.03 -14.09 14.83
C PRO A 43 0.89 -12.78 15.61
N VAL A 44 1.44 -11.70 15.07
CA VAL A 44 1.17 -10.37 15.59
C VAL A 44 -0.25 -10.03 15.16
N MET A 45 -1.24 -10.44 15.98
CA MET A 45 -2.56 -9.83 15.97
C MET A 45 -2.38 -8.39 16.45
N ASN A 46 -1.88 -7.51 15.59
CA ASN A 46 -1.83 -6.08 15.85
C ASN A 46 -3.29 -5.63 15.93
N THR A 47 -3.78 -5.47 17.14
CA THR A 47 -5.15 -5.03 17.38
C THR A 47 -5.32 -3.62 16.82
N VAL A 48 -6.53 -3.25 16.41
CA VAL A 48 -6.82 -1.91 15.87
C VAL A 48 -6.31 -0.77 16.77
N PRO A 49 -6.43 -0.84 18.12
CA PRO A 49 -5.84 0.14 19.03
C PRO A 49 -4.30 0.27 18.92
N GLU A 50 -3.59 -0.81 18.64
CA GLU A 50 -2.13 -0.76 18.46
C GLU A 50 -1.76 -0.12 17.12
N ALA A 51 -2.53 -0.42 16.07
CA ALA A 51 -2.31 0.14 14.74
C ALA A 51 -2.46 1.68 14.70
N VAL A 52 -3.31 2.26 15.55
CA VAL A 52 -3.50 3.72 15.65
C VAL A 52 -2.56 4.41 16.64
N ARG A 53 -1.97 3.67 17.59
CA ARG A 53 -1.12 4.23 18.66
C ARG A 53 0.23 4.76 18.17
N GLY A 54 0.68 4.34 16.99
CA GLY A 54 1.96 4.76 16.42
C GLY A 54 2.01 6.23 15.99
N PRO A 55 3.23 6.76 15.79
CA PRO A 55 3.40 8.08 15.17
C PRO A 55 2.91 8.07 13.72
N GLY A 56 2.49 9.24 13.23
CA GLY A 56 2.04 9.42 11.85
C GLY A 56 0.53 9.57 11.73
N VAL A 57 0.04 9.49 10.49
CA VAL A 57 -1.38 9.58 10.15
C VAL A 57 -1.89 8.18 9.84
N VAL A 58 -3.00 7.78 10.45
CA VAL A 58 -3.70 6.53 10.15
C VAL A 58 -5.11 6.88 9.72
N ALA A 59 -5.51 6.40 8.55
CA ALA A 59 -6.86 6.60 8.01
C ALA A 59 -7.59 5.26 7.98
N MET A 60 -8.73 5.19 8.65
CA MET A 60 -9.63 4.04 8.58
C MET A 60 -10.74 4.33 7.59
N LEU A 61 -10.87 3.47 6.58
CA LEU A 61 -11.64 3.70 5.38
C LEU A 61 -12.55 2.52 5.08
N GLU A 62 -13.59 2.80 4.32
CA GLU A 62 -14.47 1.81 3.69
C GLU A 62 -14.44 2.08 2.18
N GLU A 63 -14.21 1.05 1.38
CA GLU A 63 -14.11 1.15 -0.08
C GLU A 63 -15.42 1.65 -0.70
N ASN A 64 -16.57 1.27 -0.10
CA ASN A 64 -17.90 1.61 -0.59
C ASN A 64 -18.47 2.91 0.00
N CYS A 65 -17.69 3.64 0.80
CA CYS A 65 -18.11 4.90 1.40
C CYS A 65 -17.55 6.11 0.61
N ASN A 66 -18.46 6.97 0.13
CA ASN A 66 -18.07 8.19 -0.61
C ASN A 66 -17.20 9.13 0.25
N HIS A 67 -17.49 9.26 1.55
CA HIS A 67 -16.71 10.11 2.44
C HIS A 67 -15.28 9.57 2.66
N SER A 68 -15.12 8.24 2.71
CA SER A 68 -13.80 7.59 2.76
C SER A 68 -12.99 7.87 1.51
N ARG A 69 -13.60 7.73 0.32
CA ARG A 69 -12.94 8.05 -0.97
C ARG A 69 -12.53 9.52 -1.05
N GLU A 70 -13.40 10.44 -0.60
CA GLU A 70 -13.10 11.87 -0.59
C GLU A 70 -11.93 12.20 0.35
N LEU A 71 -11.93 11.65 1.56
CA LEU A 71 -10.82 11.81 2.50
C LEU A 71 -9.51 11.27 1.91
N GLU A 72 -9.55 10.07 1.36
CA GLU A 72 -8.37 9.43 0.77
C GLU A 72 -7.80 10.25 -0.39
N SER A 73 -8.68 10.77 -1.26
CA SER A 73 -8.30 11.66 -2.36
C SER A 73 -7.61 12.92 -1.84
N LYS A 74 -8.18 13.60 -0.84
CA LYS A 74 -7.58 14.80 -0.24
C LYS A 74 -6.22 14.52 0.42
N LEU A 75 -6.07 13.39 1.11
CA LEU A 75 -4.79 12.99 1.71
C LEU A 75 -3.72 12.77 0.63
N LYS A 76 -4.07 12.11 -0.48
CA LYS A 76 -3.19 11.91 -1.63
C LYS A 76 -2.83 13.22 -2.33
N GLU A 77 -3.81 14.09 -2.60
CA GLU A 77 -3.60 15.39 -3.23
C GLU A 77 -2.64 16.28 -2.42
N LEU A 78 -2.79 16.28 -1.10
CA LEU A 78 -1.93 17.05 -0.20
C LEU A 78 -0.57 16.37 0.07
N GLY A 79 -0.33 15.17 -0.46
CA GLY A 79 0.89 14.41 -0.19
C GLY A 79 1.08 14.08 1.30
N VAL A 80 -0.02 13.87 2.04
CA VAL A 80 0.06 13.46 3.44
C VAL A 80 0.54 12.01 3.49
N PRO A 81 1.64 11.67 4.18
CA PRO A 81 1.99 10.28 4.41
C PRO A 81 1.01 9.70 5.44
N TYR A 82 0.24 8.68 5.04
CA TYR A 82 -0.72 8.00 5.91
C TYR A 82 -0.68 6.48 5.72
N LYS A 83 -1.09 5.76 6.76
CA LYS A 83 -1.35 4.32 6.74
C LYS A 83 -2.85 4.09 6.55
N PRO A 84 -3.30 3.48 5.45
CA PRO A 84 -4.69 3.06 5.30
C PRO A 84 -4.97 1.80 6.13
N LEU A 85 -6.17 1.73 6.70
CA LEU A 85 -6.77 0.53 7.27
C LEU A 85 -8.19 0.41 6.68
N TYR A 86 -8.40 -0.56 5.80
CA TYR A 86 -9.72 -0.78 5.22
C TYR A 86 -10.55 -1.73 6.09
N ALA A 87 -11.83 -1.42 6.24
CA ALA A 87 -12.76 -2.26 6.98
C ALA A 87 -12.99 -3.62 6.29
N GLU A 88 -12.86 -3.65 4.96
CA GLU A 88 -13.01 -4.83 4.12
C GLU A 88 -11.87 -5.84 4.33
N ASP A 89 -10.67 -5.37 4.67
CA ASP A 89 -9.49 -6.22 4.88
C ASP A 89 -9.47 -6.85 6.28
N ASN A 90 -10.18 -6.27 7.25
CA ASN A 90 -10.12 -6.70 8.65
C ASN A 90 -11.41 -6.38 9.43
N LEU A 91 -12.08 -7.44 9.89
CA LEU A 91 -13.31 -7.34 10.68
C LEU A 91 -13.14 -6.53 11.98
N ASP A 92 -11.96 -6.57 12.61
CA ASP A 92 -11.69 -5.76 13.80
C ASP A 92 -11.70 -4.26 13.48
N VAL A 93 -11.23 -3.87 12.29
CA VAL A 93 -11.28 -2.48 11.82
C VAL A 93 -12.73 -2.06 11.63
N TYR A 94 -13.54 -2.88 10.95
CA TYR A 94 -14.98 -2.64 10.78
C TYR A 94 -15.71 -2.48 12.12
N ASN A 95 -15.49 -3.43 13.04
CA ASN A 95 -16.11 -3.41 14.38
C ASN A 95 -15.69 -2.16 15.15
N PHE A 96 -14.40 -1.83 15.15
CA PHE A 96 -13.90 -0.64 15.81
C PHE A 96 -14.52 0.63 15.21
N MET A 97 -14.58 0.76 13.88
CA MET A 97 -15.19 1.91 13.23
C MET A 97 -16.67 2.06 13.57
N SER A 98 -17.40 0.95 13.65
CA SER A 98 -18.81 0.94 14.02
C SER A 98 -19.04 1.50 15.43
N THR A 99 -18.15 1.21 16.39
CA THR A 99 -18.23 1.82 17.74
C THR A 99 -17.90 3.31 17.77
N GLN A 100 -17.28 3.84 16.71
CA GLN A 100 -16.77 5.20 16.63
C GLN A 100 -17.65 6.14 15.80
N GLY A 101 -18.81 5.67 15.34
CA GLY A 101 -19.76 6.44 14.52
C GLY A 101 -19.64 6.19 13.01
N GLY A 102 -18.86 5.19 12.58
CA GLY A 102 -18.70 4.81 11.17
C GLY A 102 -17.48 5.42 10.47
N ALA A 103 -17.39 5.19 9.16
CA ALA A 103 -16.31 5.66 8.30
C ALA A 103 -16.55 7.08 7.75
N PRO A 104 -15.50 7.84 7.45
CA PRO A 104 -14.09 7.56 7.71
C PRO A 104 -13.63 8.03 9.09
N LEU A 105 -12.54 7.44 9.60
CA LEU A 105 -11.85 7.93 10.79
C LEU A 105 -10.41 8.29 10.47
N LEU A 106 -9.90 9.33 11.13
CA LEU A 106 -8.52 9.77 10.98
C LEU A 106 -7.87 9.87 12.37
N TYR A 107 -6.66 9.34 12.48
CA TYR A 107 -5.83 9.42 13.67
C TYR A 107 -4.50 10.09 13.34
N LYS A 108 -3.99 10.90 14.26
CA LYS A 108 -2.68 11.53 14.21
C LYS A 108 -1.97 11.24 15.52
N ASP A 109 -0.84 10.54 15.45
CA ASP A 109 0.02 10.24 16.60
C ASP A 109 -0.77 9.63 17.79
N GLY A 110 -1.56 8.58 17.55
CA GLY A 110 -2.38 7.96 18.59
C GLY A 110 -3.71 8.63 18.91
N LYS A 111 -3.99 9.82 18.37
CA LYS A 111 -5.17 10.62 18.74
C LYS A 111 -6.16 10.75 17.59
N LYS A 112 -7.44 10.51 17.90
CA LYS A 112 -8.53 10.71 16.94
C LYS A 112 -8.61 12.18 16.52
N VAL A 113 -8.60 12.44 15.22
CA VAL A 113 -8.82 13.76 14.65
C VAL A 113 -10.32 14.00 14.58
N MET A 114 -10.83 14.86 15.46
CA MET A 114 -12.26 15.16 15.54
C MET A 114 -12.76 16.04 14.38
N ASP A 115 -11.89 16.93 13.88
CA ASP A 115 -12.20 17.86 12.78
C ASP A 115 -11.18 17.64 11.66
N ILE A 116 -11.52 16.73 10.75
CA ILE A 116 -10.68 16.31 9.64
C ILE A 116 -10.44 17.48 8.68
N GLU A 117 -11.46 18.28 8.38
CA GLU A 117 -11.33 19.44 7.48
C GLU A 117 -10.34 20.48 8.02
N LYS A 118 -10.39 20.78 9.32
CA LYS A 118 -9.43 21.67 9.97
C LYS A 118 -8.02 21.10 9.98
N PHE A 119 -7.87 19.78 10.16
CA PHE A 119 -6.58 19.11 10.05
C PHE A 119 -5.99 19.28 8.64
N LEU A 120 -6.75 18.99 7.59
CA LEU A 120 -6.31 19.09 6.19
C LEU A 120 -5.95 20.54 5.82
N LYS A 121 -6.75 21.53 6.23
CA LYS A 121 -6.47 22.96 6.01
C LYS A 121 -5.14 23.38 6.66
N ARG A 122 -4.88 22.94 7.89
CA ARG A 122 -3.61 23.22 8.59
C ARG A 122 -2.42 22.55 7.91
N TYR A 123 -2.59 21.30 7.47
CA TYR A 123 -1.54 20.59 6.75
C TYR A 123 -1.16 21.31 5.46
N ARG A 124 -2.16 21.75 4.69
CA ARG A 124 -1.96 22.55 3.48
C ARG A 124 -1.20 23.84 3.78
N ALA A 125 -1.66 24.63 4.75
CA ALA A 125 -1.02 25.90 5.11
C ALA A 125 0.45 25.74 5.54
N ASN A 126 0.76 24.66 6.27
CA ASN A 126 2.12 24.39 6.73
C ASN A 126 3.07 23.95 5.60
N ASN A 127 2.54 23.34 4.53
CA ASN A 127 3.35 22.87 3.41
C ASN A 127 3.40 23.87 2.23
N SER A 128 2.44 24.80 2.13
CA SER A 128 2.49 25.89 1.12
C SER A 128 3.46 27.01 1.48
N ASN A 129 3.97 27.07 2.72
CA ASN A 129 4.94 28.07 3.19
C ASN A 129 6.40 27.59 3.14
N LYS A 130 6.67 26.47 2.46
CA LYS A 130 8.02 25.96 2.19
C LYS A 130 8.36 26.13 0.72
#